data_AF-A0A7Y3D1Z8-F1
#
_entry.id   AF-A0A7Y3D1Z8-F1
#
_cell.length_a   1.000
_cell.length_b   1.000
_cell.length_c   1.000
_cell.angle_alpha   90.00
_cell.angle_beta   90.00
_cell.angle_gamma   90.00
#
_symmetry.space_group_name_H-M   'P 1'
#
loop_
_entity.id
_entity.type
_entity.pdbx_description
1 polymer ?
#
loop_
_entity_poly.entity_id
_entity_poly.type
_entity_poly.pdbx_seq_one_letter_code
_entity_poly.pdbx_strand_id
1 'polypeptide(L)'
;MNFNFLSPVEDAVLAHNELLPEHTLGRKLKINSKQNGIPELGDVRLAIIGVPENRNDINFIGEDCQLGEIRKTLYTLFPGNWHTGIADLGNINKGETVEDTYFALRTTLSILMEKKIIPIIIGGSQDLTYA
;
A
#
# COMPACT_ATOMS: atom_id res chain seq x y z
N MET A 1 -8.21 16.28 2.90
CA MET A 1 -7.41 15.70 1.80
C MET A 1 -7.99 14.33 1.53
N ASN A 2 -8.55 14.08 0.35
CA ASN A 2 -9.35 12.87 0.13
C ASN A 2 -8.54 11.79 -0.58
N PHE A 3 -8.04 10.83 0.20
CA PHE A 3 -7.60 9.53 -0.29
C PHE A 3 -8.81 8.61 -0.53
N ASN A 4 -9.86 9.13 -1.19
CA ASN A 4 -11.11 8.39 -1.42
C ASN A 4 -10.93 7.13 -2.26
N PHE A 5 -9.83 7.05 -2.99
CA PHE A 5 -9.50 5.92 -3.85
C PHE A 5 -8.80 4.79 -3.08
N LEU A 6 -8.45 5.00 -1.81
CA LEU A 6 -7.80 3.98 -0.99
C LEU A 6 -8.80 3.13 -0.24
N SER A 7 -8.60 1.82 -0.28
CA SER A 7 -9.15 0.87 0.69
C SER A 7 -8.10 0.56 1.77
N PRO A 8 -8.54 0.30 3.01
CA PRO A 8 -7.63 -0.13 4.08
C PRO A 8 -6.97 -1.48 3.77
N VAL A 9 -5.87 -1.75 4.46
CA VAL A 9 -5.21 -3.07 4.45
C VAL A 9 -6.20 -4.15 4.89
N GLU A 10 -6.12 -5.33 4.27
CA GLU A 10 -7.06 -6.42 4.49
C GLU A 10 -7.04 -6.93 5.94
N ASP A 11 -8.22 -7.22 6.52
CA ASP A 11 -8.33 -7.65 7.92
C ASP A 11 -7.52 -8.93 8.21
N ALA A 12 -7.36 -9.82 7.23
CA ALA A 12 -6.55 -11.02 7.35
C ALA A 12 -5.04 -10.72 7.49
N VAL A 13 -4.55 -9.66 6.85
CA VAL A 13 -3.15 -9.21 6.99
C VAL A 13 -2.95 -8.59 8.38
N LEU A 14 -3.90 -7.79 8.85
CA LEU A 14 -3.87 -7.19 10.18
C LEU A 14 -3.91 -8.26 11.29
N ALA A 15 -4.81 -9.24 11.16
CA ALA A 15 -4.90 -10.36 12.09
C ALA A 15 -3.60 -11.18 12.14
N HIS A 16 -2.96 -11.41 10.98
CA HIS A 16 -1.64 -12.05 10.94
C HIS A 16 -0.58 -11.17 11.63
N ASN A 17 -0.59 -9.86 11.37
CA ASN A 17 0.35 -8.90 11.98
C ASN A 17 0.26 -8.91 13.51
N GLU A 18 -0.94 -9.00 14.10
CA GLU A 18 -1.13 -9.07 15.56
C GLU A 18 -0.45 -10.28 16.22
N LEU A 19 -0.24 -11.36 15.46
CA LEU A 19 0.44 -12.56 15.95
C LEU A 19 1.96 -12.49 15.83
N LEU A 20 2.51 -11.46 15.18
CA LEU A 20 3.94 -11.29 15.00
C LEU A 20 4.61 -10.68 16.25
N PRO A 21 5.90 -11.00 16.51
CA PRO A 21 6.65 -10.35 17.58
C PRO A 21 6.65 -8.82 17.45
N GLU A 22 6.51 -8.10 18.57
CA GLU A 22 6.33 -6.63 18.58
C GLU A 22 7.42 -5.79 17.87
N HIS A 23 8.57 -6.41 17.59
CA HIS A 23 9.72 -5.78 16.96
C HIS A 23 9.80 -6.01 15.44
N THR A 24 8.87 -6.77 14.85
CA THR A 24 8.79 -6.91 13.39
C THR A 24 8.35 -5.60 12.74
N LEU A 25 8.66 -5.47 11.44
CA LEU A 25 8.39 -4.29 10.64
C LEU A 25 6.90 -3.96 10.68
N GLY A 26 6.03 -4.95 10.44
CA GLY A 26 4.58 -4.78 10.43
C GLY A 26 4.02 -4.22 11.74
N ARG A 27 4.59 -4.60 12.89
CA ARG A 27 4.20 -4.08 14.22
C ARG A 27 4.65 -2.64 14.44
N LYS A 28 5.58 -2.12 13.64
CA LYS A 28 6.09 -0.73 13.71
C LYS A 28 5.47 0.20 12.67
N LEU A 29 4.71 -0.31 11.70
CA LEU A 29 4.07 0.50 10.67
C LEU A 29 2.87 1.26 11.24
N LYS A 30 2.62 2.46 10.71
CA LYS A 30 1.30 3.10 10.81
C LYS A 30 0.40 2.57 9.70
N ILE A 31 -0.69 1.89 10.02
CA ILE A 31 -1.47 1.15 9.01
C ILE A 31 -2.87 1.74 8.87
N ASN A 32 -3.27 2.01 7.62
CA ASN A 32 -4.66 2.30 7.26
C ASN A 32 -5.51 1.04 7.45
N SER A 33 -6.36 1.02 8.48
CA SER A 33 -7.26 -0.09 8.78
C SER A 33 -8.72 0.38 8.78
N LYS A 34 -9.66 -0.55 8.65
CA LYS A 34 -11.10 -0.22 8.76
C LYS A 34 -11.45 0.43 10.10
N GLN A 35 -10.73 0.06 11.17
CA GLN A 35 -11.00 0.54 12.52
C GLN A 35 -10.41 1.93 12.78
N ASN A 36 -9.18 2.18 12.33
CA ASN A 36 -8.43 3.38 12.68
C ASN A 36 -8.38 4.41 11.52
N GLY A 37 -8.79 4.01 10.33
CA GLY A 37 -8.69 4.82 9.12
C GLY A 37 -7.25 5.14 8.73
N ILE A 38 -7.09 6.15 7.88
CA ILE A 38 -5.79 6.56 7.36
C ILE A 38 -4.97 7.22 8.48
N PRO A 39 -3.72 6.79 8.72
CA PRO A 39 -2.90 7.36 9.78
C PRO A 39 -2.46 8.79 9.48
N GLU A 40 -2.09 9.53 10.53
CA GLU A 40 -1.41 10.82 10.37
C GLU A 40 -0.03 10.63 9.74
N LEU A 41 0.27 11.48 8.74
CA LEU A 41 1.48 11.38 7.92
C LEU A 41 2.60 12.35 8.31
N GLY A 42 2.48 13.07 9.44
CA GLY A 42 3.39 14.16 9.79
C GLY A 42 4.85 13.76 10.01
N ASP A 43 5.09 12.55 10.53
CA ASP A 43 6.39 11.94 10.79
C ASP A 43 6.74 10.80 9.82
N VAL A 44 5.88 10.58 8.81
CA VAL A 44 6.06 9.53 7.82
C VAL A 44 7.04 10.01 6.75
N ARG A 45 7.95 9.13 6.35
CA ARG A 45 8.93 9.39 5.27
C ARG A 45 8.82 8.39 4.13
N LEU A 46 8.30 7.19 4.42
CA LEU A 46 8.00 6.16 3.43
C LEU A 46 6.52 5.78 3.52
N ALA A 47 5.84 5.64 2.39
CA ALA A 47 4.45 5.18 2.35
C ALA A 47 4.29 4.01 1.39
N ILE A 48 3.82 2.88 1.90
CA ILE A 48 3.47 1.70 1.10
C ILE A 48 2.07 1.89 0.55
N ILE A 49 1.91 1.63 -0.75
CA ILE A 49 0.63 1.62 -1.46
C ILE A 49 0.55 0.36 -2.30
N GLY A 50 -0.51 -0.42 -2.11
CA GLY A 50 -0.85 -1.52 -3.00
C GLY A 50 -1.66 -1.04 -4.20
N VAL A 51 -1.35 -1.55 -5.39
CA VAL A 51 -2.10 -1.23 -6.61
C VAL A 51 -2.41 -2.55 -7.32
N PRO A 52 -3.51 -3.23 -6.97
CA PRO A 52 -3.84 -4.56 -7.47
C PRO A 52 -4.32 -4.53 -8.93
N GLU A 53 -3.94 -3.54 -9.74
CA GLU A 53 -4.28 -3.44 -11.16
C GLU A 53 -3.34 -4.31 -11.99
N ASN A 54 -3.93 -5.20 -12.78
CA ASN A 54 -3.21 -6.14 -13.63
C ASN A 54 -3.91 -6.41 -14.97
N ARG A 55 -4.95 -5.63 -15.31
CA ARG A 55 -5.72 -5.82 -16.55
C ARG A 55 -4.91 -5.60 -17.83
N ASN A 56 -3.81 -4.83 -17.75
CA ASN A 56 -2.88 -4.58 -18.85
C ASN A 56 -1.64 -5.50 -18.83
N ASP A 57 -1.62 -6.54 -17.99
CA ASP A 57 -0.56 -7.56 -18.06
C ASP A 57 -0.62 -8.27 -19.43
N ILE A 58 0.55 -8.44 -20.05
CA ILE A 58 0.74 -9.14 -21.32
C ILE A 58 0.18 -10.57 -21.26
N ASN A 59 0.24 -11.21 -20.09
CA ASN A 59 -0.26 -12.57 -19.85
C ASN A 59 -1.50 -12.59 -18.95
N PHE A 60 -2.36 -11.57 -19.00
CA PHE A 60 -3.54 -11.52 -18.14
C PHE A 60 -4.50 -12.70 -18.42
N ILE A 61 -4.65 -13.57 -17.42
CA ILE A 61 -5.54 -14.74 -17.45
C ILE A 61 -6.81 -14.58 -16.60
N GLY A 62 -7.10 -13.36 -16.13
CA GLY A 62 -8.31 -13.06 -15.34
C GLY A 62 -8.16 -13.23 -13.83
N GLU A 63 -6.95 -13.47 -13.31
CA GLU A 63 -6.70 -13.62 -11.88
C GLU A 63 -6.59 -12.26 -11.17
N ASP A 64 -7.03 -12.20 -9.92
CA ASP A 64 -6.86 -11.03 -9.06
C ASP A 64 -5.49 -11.02 -8.37
N CYS A 65 -4.94 -9.82 -8.19
CA CYS A 65 -3.64 -9.63 -7.56
C CYS A 65 -3.73 -9.74 -6.03
N GLN A 66 -3.15 -10.80 -5.45
CA GLN A 66 -3.16 -11.06 -4.01
C GLN A 66 -2.02 -10.35 -3.27
N LEU A 67 -2.09 -9.01 -3.20
CA LEU A 67 -1.07 -8.20 -2.53
C LEU A 67 -0.95 -8.46 -1.03
N GLY A 68 -2.02 -8.97 -0.40
CA GLY A 68 -2.03 -9.31 1.02
C GLY A 68 -0.98 -10.34 1.41
N GLU A 69 -0.65 -11.31 0.56
CA GLU A 69 0.40 -12.30 0.86
C GLU A 69 1.79 -11.66 0.88
N ILE A 70 2.06 -10.74 -0.05
CA ILE A 70 3.30 -9.94 -0.05
C ILE A 70 3.39 -9.14 1.25
N ARG A 71 2.30 -8.50 1.68
CA ARG A 71 2.26 -7.76 2.95
C ARG A 71 2.54 -8.66 4.15
N LYS A 72 1.90 -9.83 4.24
CA LYS A 72 2.13 -10.78 5.33
C LYS A 72 3.62 -11.12 5.45
N THR A 73 4.27 -11.47 4.33
CA THR A 73 5.71 -11.76 4.33
C THR A 73 6.53 -10.53 4.69
N LEU A 74 6.26 -9.37 4.08
CA LEU A 74 6.96 -8.12 4.35
C LEU A 74 6.88 -7.72 5.83
N TYR A 75 5.72 -7.90 6.44
CA TYR A 75 5.47 -7.53 7.84
C TYR A 75 6.25 -8.41 8.82
N THR A 76 6.64 -9.63 8.43
CA THR A 76 7.49 -10.51 9.24
C THR A 76 8.95 -10.07 9.32
N LEU A 77 9.40 -9.20 8.41
CA LEU A 77 10.79 -8.73 8.39
C LEU A 77 11.10 -7.86 9.61
N PHE A 78 12.38 -7.63 9.87
CA PHE A 78 12.84 -6.77 10.96
C PHE A 78 13.35 -5.45 10.39
N PRO A 79 12.98 -4.28 10.98
CA PRO A 79 13.39 -2.97 10.47
C PRO A 79 14.89 -2.68 10.64
N GLY A 80 15.63 -3.53 11.35
CA GLY A 80 17.04 -3.32 11.66
C GLY A 80 17.26 -2.03 12.45
N ASN A 81 18.24 -1.23 12.04
CA ASN A 81 18.61 0.03 12.70
C ASN A 81 17.90 1.26 12.09
N TRP A 82 16.81 1.06 11.35
CA TRP A 82 16.08 2.17 10.74
C TRP A 82 15.08 2.77 11.73
N HIS A 83 15.11 4.10 11.84
CA HIS A 83 14.17 4.87 12.66
C HIS A 83 13.19 5.69 11.82
N THR A 84 13.09 5.35 10.53
CA THR A 84 12.26 6.04 9.56
C THR A 84 10.79 5.72 9.80
N GLY A 85 9.93 6.74 9.91
CA GLY A 85 8.49 6.55 9.97
C GLY A 85 7.94 5.99 8.66
N ILE A 86 7.25 4.86 8.73
CA ILE A 86 6.66 4.18 7.57
C ILE A 86 5.16 4.01 7.80
N ALA A 87 4.36 4.35 6.79
CA ALA A 87 2.94 4.06 6.77
C ALA A 87 2.61 3.04 5.66
N ASP A 88 1.65 2.17 5.91
CA ASP A 88 0.96 1.41 4.86
C ASP A 88 -0.44 2.01 4.69
N LEU A 89 -0.68 2.60 3.52
CA LEU A 89 -1.91 3.32 3.23
C LEU A 89 -3.01 2.40 2.68
N GLY A 90 -2.73 1.10 2.54
CA GLY A 90 -3.65 0.13 1.97
C GLY A 90 -3.53 0.05 0.45
N ASN A 91 -4.66 -0.17 -0.23
CA ASN A 91 -4.71 -0.42 -1.67
C ASN A 91 -5.45 0.68 -2.40
N ILE A 92 -5.04 0.99 -3.63
CA ILE A 92 -5.89 1.72 -4.58
C ILE A 92 -6.99 0.78 -5.06
N ASN A 93 -8.24 1.23 -4.99
CA ASN A 93 -9.37 0.52 -5.56
C ASN A 93 -9.22 0.47 -7.08
N LYS A 94 -9.38 -0.72 -7.68
CA LYS A 94 -9.50 -0.85 -9.13
C LYS A 94 -10.65 0.05 -9.61
N GLY A 95 -10.35 0.96 -10.53
CA GLY A 95 -11.38 1.79 -11.17
C GLY A 95 -12.18 1.00 -12.21
N GLU A 96 -13.25 1.60 -12.71
CA GLU A 96 -14.05 1.00 -13.81
C GLU A 96 -13.16 0.74 -15.03
N THR A 97 -12.30 1.70 -15.37
CA THR A 97 -11.24 1.55 -16.39
C THR A 97 -9.85 1.49 -15.76
N VAL A 98 -8.85 1.04 -16.53
CA VAL A 98 -7.45 1.03 -16.07
C VAL A 98 -6.94 2.46 -15.90
N GLU A 99 -7.37 3.36 -16.77
CA GLU A 99 -7.05 4.78 -16.73
C GLU A 99 -7.54 5.46 -15.44
N ASP A 100 -8.70 5.04 -14.91
CA ASP A 100 -9.20 5.49 -13.61
C ASP A 100 -8.26 5.08 -12.47
N THR A 101 -7.76 3.83 -12.50
CA THR A 101 -6.76 3.36 -11.54
C THR A 101 -5.46 4.17 -11.65
N TYR A 102 -4.99 4.45 -12.86
CA TYR A 102 -3.80 5.28 -13.07
C TYR A 102 -4.00 6.71 -12.58
N PHE A 103 -5.17 7.30 -12.79
CA PHE A 103 -5.49 8.63 -12.27
C PHE A 103 -5.45 8.65 -10.74
N ALA A 104 -6.04 7.64 -10.08
CA ALA A 104 -5.99 7.49 -8.63
C ALA A 104 -4.55 7.33 -8.13
N LEU A 105 -3.72 6.56 -8.83
CA LEU A 105 -2.30 6.38 -8.51
C LEU A 105 -1.54 7.69 -8.62
N ARG A 106 -1.56 8.37 -9.77
CA ARG A 106 -0.90 9.67 -9.96
C ARG A 106 -1.30 10.70 -8.91
N THR A 107 -2.60 10.76 -8.61
CA THR A 107 -3.13 11.69 -7.60
C THR A 107 -2.56 11.37 -6.22
N THR A 108 -2.55 10.09 -5.84
CA THR A 108 -1.99 9.63 -4.56
C THR A 108 -0.49 9.93 -4.46
N LEU A 109 0.28 9.62 -5.52
CA LEU A 109 1.72 9.89 -5.56
C LEU A 109 2.01 11.39 -5.47
N SER A 110 1.25 12.23 -6.18
CA SER A 110 1.41 13.69 -6.14
C SER A 110 1.25 14.23 -4.71
N ILE A 111 0.22 13.79 -3.99
CA ILE A 111 -0.02 14.18 -2.59
C ILE A 111 1.15 13.75 -1.68
N LEU A 112 1.69 12.55 -1.87
CA LEU A 112 2.82 12.07 -1.07
C LEU A 112 4.11 12.83 -1.37
N MET A 113 4.39 13.10 -2.65
CA MET A 113 5.56 13.86 -3.08
C MET A 113 5.53 15.31 -2.58
N GLU A 114 4.38 15.97 -2.61
CA GLU A 114 4.20 17.30 -2.00
C GLU A 114 4.53 17.30 -0.51
N LYS A 115 4.22 16.20 0.18
CA LYS A 115 4.58 15.98 1.60
C LYS A 115 6.00 15.47 1.81
N LYS A 116 6.78 15.30 0.75
CA LYS A 116 8.15 14.73 0.77
C LYS A 116 8.19 13.32 1.36
N ILE A 117 7.13 12.55 1.13
CA ILE A 117 7.01 11.13 1.49
C ILE A 117 7.35 10.31 0.24
N ILE A 118 8.27 9.36 0.38
CA ILE A 118 8.67 8.48 -0.73
C ILE A 118 7.63 7.34 -0.82
N PRO A 119 6.92 7.21 -1.95
CA PRO A 119 6.00 6.10 -2.16
C PRO A 119 6.76 4.80 -2.47
N ILE A 120 6.28 3.70 -1.91
CA ILE A 120 6.70 2.34 -2.21
C ILE A 120 5.47 1.61 -2.76
N ILE A 121 5.50 1.27 -4.03
CA ILE A 121 4.36 0.67 -4.72
C ILE A 121 4.52 -0.85 -4.72
N ILE A 122 3.50 -1.56 -4.23
CA ILE A 122 3.34 -2.99 -4.42
C ILE A 122 2.26 -3.16 -5.50
N GLY A 123 2.69 -3.30 -6.76
CA GLY A 123 1.82 -3.31 -7.92
C GLY A 123 1.39 -4.70 -8.38
N GLY A 124 0.46 -4.72 -9.33
CA GLY A 124 0.15 -5.90 -10.16
C GLY A 124 1.03 -5.92 -11.41
N SER A 125 0.58 -5.27 -12.49
CA SER A 125 1.27 -5.28 -13.78
C SER A 125 2.32 -4.16 -13.94
N GLN A 126 3.27 -4.36 -14.86
CA GLN A 126 4.45 -3.50 -15.00
C GLN A 126 4.14 -2.09 -15.54
N ASP A 127 3.05 -1.94 -16.32
CA ASP A 127 2.55 -0.66 -16.85
C ASP A 127 2.28 0.39 -15.76
N LEU A 128 2.04 -0.03 -14.52
CA LEU A 128 1.96 0.85 -13.36
C LEU A 128 3.21 1.70 -13.13
N THR A 129 4.36 1.31 -13.68
CA THR A 129 5.60 2.10 -13.63
C THR A 129 5.52 3.36 -14.49
N TYR A 130 4.73 3.31 -15.56
CA TYR A 130 4.51 4.45 -16.47
C TYR A 130 3.38 5.38 -16.00
N ALA A 131 2.45 4.82 -15.20
CA ALA A 131 1.21 5.45 -14.78
C ALA A 131 1.39 6.78 -14.06
#